data_AF-A0A356BYP8-F1
#
_entry.id   AF-A0A356BYP8-F1
#
_cell.length_a   1.000
_cell.length_b   1.000
_cell.length_c   1.000
_cell.angle_alpha   90.00
_cell.angle_beta   90.00
_cell.angle_gamma   90.00
#
_symmetry.space_group_name_H-M   'P 1'
#
loop_
_entity.id
_entity.type
_entity.pdbx_description
1 polymer ?
#
loop_
_entity_poly.entity_id
_entity_poly.type
_entity_poly.pdbx_seq_one_letter_code
_entity_poly.pdbx_strand_id
1 'polypeptide(L)' 'MLNVFLVIIAYILVGLFEAPGLIRNKYWRELSIVAVLLSSSLTLSLLLAMGVRLPMIIPVIYRAFVPLLTWLGIM' A
#
# COMPACT_ATOMS: atom_id res chain seq x y z
N MET A 1 12.72 -8.97 13.49
CA MET A 1 13.87 -8.44 12.73
C MET A 1 13.94 -9.01 11.31
N LEU A 2 13.82 -10.34 11.11
CA LEU A 2 13.84 -10.97 9.77
C LEU A 2 12.78 -10.39 8.81
N ASN A 3 11.55 -10.15 9.29
CA ASN A 3 10.46 -9.58 8.48
C ASN A 3 10.81 -8.24 7.82
N VAL A 4 11.54 -7.36 8.52
CA VAL A 4 11.95 -6.06 7.97
C VAL A 4 12.94 -6.25 6.82
N PHE A 5 13.85 -7.22 6.96
CA PHE A 5 14.84 -7.54 5.93
C PHE A 5 14.18 -8.10 4.65
N LEU A 6 13.17 -8.97 4.81
CA LEU A 6 12.37 -9.46 3.67
C LEU A 6 11.60 -8.32 2.97
N VAL A 7 11.02 -7.40 3.74
CA VAL A 7 10.30 -6.25 3.18
C VAL A 7 11.25 -5.40 2.34
N ILE A 8 12.44 -5.08 2.85
CA ILE A 8 13.42 -4.28 2.10
C ILE A 8 13.82 -4.97 0.78
N ILE A 9 14.13 -6.27 0.82
CA ILE A 9 14.51 -7.03 -0.38
C ILE A 9 13.37 -7.05 -1.41
N ALA A 10 12.13 -7.28 -0.95
CA ALA A 10 10.97 -7.30 -1.82
C ALA A 10 10.75 -5.95 -2.52
N TYR A 11 10.84 -4.84 -1.78
CA TYR A 11 10.68 -3.50 -2.36
C TYR A 11 11.82 -3.12 -3.32
N ILE A 12 13.05 -3.57 -3.05
CA ILE A 12 14.17 -3.40 -4.00
C ILE A 12 13.89 -4.13 -5.31
N LEU A 13 13.41 -5.37 -5.25
CA LEU A 13 13.05 -6.15 -6.44
C LEU A 13 11.92 -5.50 -7.24
N VAL A 14 10.88 -5.01 -6.56
CA VAL A 14 9.77 -4.28 -7.20
C VAL A 14 10.30 -3.02 -7.88
N GLY A 15 11.11 -2.22 -7.18
CA GLY A 15 11.72 -1.02 -7.75
C GLY A 15 12.61 -1.33 -8.96
N LEU A 16 13.39 -2.41 -8.92
CA LEU A 16 14.22 -2.84 -10.05
C LEU A 16 13.42 -3.37 -11.23
N PHE A 17 12.19 -3.86 -11.02
CA PHE A 17 11.33 -4.37 -12.08
C PHE A 17 10.51 -3.25 -12.73
N GLU A 18 9.95 -2.34 -11.93
CA GLU A 18 9.16 -1.21 -12.43
C GLU A 18 10.04 -0.08 -13.02
N ALA A 19 11.11 0.33 -12.34
CA ALA A 19 11.92 1.48 -12.76
C ALA A 19 12.49 1.38 -14.20
N PRO A 20 13.11 0.26 -14.65
CA PRO A 20 13.69 0.22 -15.98
C PRO A 20 12.62 0.25 -17.09
N GLY A 21 11.43 -0.31 -16.85
CA GLY A 21 10.32 -0.25 -17.80
C GLY A 21 9.85 1.20 -18.04
N LEU A 22 9.75 1.98 -16.97
CA LEU A 22 9.32 3.38 -17.04
C LEU A 22 10.40 4.32 -17.60
N ILE A 23 11.67 4.08 -17.25
CA ILE A 23 12.81 4.84 -17.80
C ILE A 23 12.94 4.60 -19.30
N ARG A 24 12.77 3.35 -19.75
CA ARG A 24 12.88 2.98 -21.18
C ARG A 24 11.83 3.67 -22.04
N ASN A 25 10.63 3.88 -21.52
CA ASN A 25 9.55 4.56 -22.23
C ASN A 25 9.51 6.09 -22.00
N LYS A 26 10.50 6.66 -21.28
CA LYS A 26 10.56 8.09 -20.88
C LYS A 26 9.31 8.58 -20.13
N TYR A 27 8.60 7.71 -19.41
CA TYR A 27 7.45 8.11 -18.60
C TYR A 27 7.88 8.65 -17.24
N TRP A 28 8.56 9.80 -17.23
CA TRP A 28 9.05 10.45 -16.01
C TRP A 28 7.93 10.78 -15.02
N ARG A 29 6.73 11.08 -15.52
CA ARG A 29 5.57 11.38 -14.68
C ARG A 29 5.05 10.13 -13.97
N GLU A 30 4.99 9.02 -14.68
CA GLU A 30 4.60 7.73 -14.10
C GLU A 30 5.67 7.23 -13.12
N LEU A 31 6.95 7.47 -13.41
CA LEU A 31 8.05 7.09 -12.53
C LEU A 31 7.95 7.80 -11.18
N SER A 32 7.60 9.09 -11.19
CA SER A 32 7.35 9.84 -9.96
C SER A 32 6.14 9.30 -9.20
N ILE A 33 5.04 8.94 -9.88
CA ILE A 33 3.85 8.37 -9.22
C ILE A 33 4.19 7.02 -8.59
N VAL A 34 4.85 6.13 -9.33
CA VAL A 34 5.30 4.83 -8.84
C VAL A 34 6.26 5.02 -7.67
N ALA A 35 7.23 5.93 -7.73
CA ALA A 35 8.15 6.19 -6.63
C ALA A 35 7.44 6.72 -5.36
N VAL A 36 6.47 7.63 -5.51
CA VAL A 36 5.68 8.15 -4.38
C VAL A 36 4.79 7.05 -3.80
N LEU A 37 4.17 6.23 -4.64
CA LEU A 37 3.33 5.12 -4.19
C LEU A 37 4.16 4.01 -3.51
N LEU A 38 5.32 3.69 -4.09
CA LEU A 38 6.26 2.70 -3.57
C LEU A 38 6.83 3.14 -2.22
N SER A 39 7.23 4.41 -2.08
CA SER A 39 7.76 4.96 -0.82
C SER A 39 6.69 5.06 0.28
N SER A 40 5.47 5.47 -0.06
CA SER A 40 4.35 5.50 0.91
C SER A 40 3.97 4.09 1.37
N SER A 41 3.88 3.14 0.44
CA SER A 41 3.64 1.72 0.72
C SER A 41 4.77 1.11 1.57
N LEU A 42 6.04 1.41 1.26
CA LEU A 42 7.20 0.95 2.03
C LEU A 42 7.15 1.47 3.47
N THR A 43 6.78 2.74 3.67
CA THR A 43 6.64 3.34 5.00
C THR A 43 5.58 2.61 5.82
N LEU A 44 4.41 2.32 5.23
CA LEU A 44 3.34 1.57 5.90
C LEU A 44 3.76 0.13 6.20
N SER A 45 4.43 -0.53 5.25
CA SER A 45 4.90 -1.91 5.37
C SER A 45 5.98 -2.05 6.45
N LEU A 46 6.88 -1.06 6.56
CA LEU A 46 7.85 -0.97 7.66
C LEU A 46 7.15 -0.79 9.01
N LEU A 47 6.15 0.10 9.10
CA LEU A 47 5.35 0.29 10.32
C LEU A 47 4.71 -1.04 10.77
N LEU A 48 4.13 -1.77 9.83
CA LEU A 48 3.55 -3.10 10.03
C LEU A 48 4.60 -4.12 10.50
N ALA A 49 5.77 -4.15 9.85
CA ALA A 49 6.88 -5.06 10.17
C ALA A 49 7.54 -4.76 11.52
N MET A 50 7.47 -3.51 11.98
CA MET A 50 7.88 -3.08 13.34
C MET A 50 6.86 -3.46 14.42
N GLY A 51 5.73 -4.06 14.05
CA GLY A 51 4.69 -4.50 14.98
C GLY A 51 3.74 -3.40 15.42
N VAL A 52 3.75 -2.23 14.73
CA VAL A 52 2.74 -1.20 14.94
C VAL A 52 1.41 -1.76 14.46
N ARG A 53 0.49 -1.99 15.40
CA ARG A 53 -0.88 -2.41 15.08
C ARG A 53 -1.60 -1.23 14.46
N LEU A 54 -1.71 -1.23 13.13
CA LEU A 54 -2.57 -0.29 12.42
C LEU A 54 -4.00 -0.46 12.95
N PRO A 55 -4.68 0.63 13.36
CA PRO A 55 -6.07 0.53 13.78
C PRO A 55 -6.88 -0.03 12.61
N MET A 56 -7.64 -1.10 12.86
CA MET A 56 -8.50 -1.67 11.83
C MET A 56 -9.56 -0.64 11.48
N ILE A 57 -9.58 -0.22 10.21
CA ILE A 57 -10.57 0.72 9.67
C ILE A 57 -11.89 -0.02 9.37
N ILE A 58 -11.86 -1.35 9.32
CA ILE A 58 -13.00 -2.25 9.06
C ILE A 58 -14.24 -1.91 9.92
N PRO A 59 -14.17 -1.81 11.26
CA PRO A 59 -15.33 -1.46 12.08
C PRO A 59 -15.87 -0.04 11.80
N VAL A 60 -15.01 0.89 11.37
CA VAL A 60 -15.40 2.27 11.05
C VAL A 60 -16.12 2.32 9.70
N ILE A 61 -15.58 1.62 8.69
CA ILE A 61 -16.21 1.48 7.38
C ILE A 61 -17.55 0.78 7.53
N TYR A 62 -17.62 -0.29 8.32
CA TYR A 62 -18.87 -1.00 8.59
C TYR A 62 -19.92 -0.06 9.18
N ARG A 63 -19.58 0.73 10.21
CA ARG A 63 -20.51 1.74 10.77
C ARG A 63 -21.00 2.76 9.75
N ALA A 64 -20.14 3.17 8.82
CA ALA A 64 -20.52 4.11 7.76
C ALA A 64 -21.36 3.46 6.64
N PHE A 65 -21.16 2.16 6.38
CA PHE A 65 -21.89 1.39 5.36
C PHE A 65 -23.25 0.85 5.82
N VAL A 66 -23.40 0.56 7.12
CA VAL A 66 -24.67 0.10 7.72
C VAL A 66 -25.89 0.94 7.30
N PRO A 67 -25.89 2.29 7.31
CA PRO A 67 -27.04 3.08 6.87
C PRO A 67 -27.40 2.87 5.39
N LEU A 68 -26.44 2.51 4.54
CA LEU A 68 -26.69 2.20 3.14
C LEU A 68 -27.30 0.79 2.98
N LEU A 69 -26.80 -0.17 3.75
CA LEU A 69 -27.29 -1.56 3.78
C LEU A 69 -28.73 -1.66 4.31
N THR A 70 -29.06 -0.87 5.35
CA THR A 70 -30.42 -0.80 5.90
C THR A 70 -31.39 -0.11 4.94
N TRP A 71 -30.94 0.91 4.20
CA TRP A 71 -31.77 1.55 3.18
C TRP A 71 -32.09 0.60 2.01
N LEU A 72 -31.19 -0.34 1.71
CA LEU A 72 -31.36 -1.35 0.66
C LEU A 72 -32.17 -2.58 1.10
N GLY A 73 -32.50 -2.71 2.39
CA GLY A 73 -33.29 -3.83 2.93
C GLY A 73 -32.56 -5.18 2.94
N ILE A 74 -31.23 -5.18 2.86
CA ILE A 74 -30.38 -6.39 2.83
C ILE A 74 -30.03 -6.87 4.25
N MET A 75 -30.20 -6.01 5.26
CA MET A 75 -29.89 -6.26 6.66
C MET A 75 -31.03 -5.74 7.53
#